data_AF-A0A7X9CA17-F1
#
_entry.id   AF-A0A7X9CA17-F1
#
_cell.length_a   1.000
_cell.length_b   1.000
_cell.length_c   1.000
_cell.angle_alpha   90.00
_cell.angle_beta   90.00
_cell.angle_gamma   90.00
#
_symmetry.space_group_name_H-M   'P 1'
#
loop_
_entity.id
_entity.type
_entity.pdbx_description
1 polymer ?
#
loop_
_entity_poly.entity_id
_entity_poly.type
_entity_poly.pdbx_seq_one_letter_code
_entity_poly.pdbx_strand_id
1 'polypeptide(L)'
;AAALGPLGLAERPSSVELQQAAASVGQALLAGAWSSALGAHDLITGQVLLTESDVIRPETYRNVRSALEALLGMGAVPVVNENDTTATHEIRFGDNDRLAALVAQLLGADALFLLTDVDALYTAPPKEPGAQRISRVDDVARLAGVSIGSVGSKVGTGGMVTKLSAAQLAVTTGTAALMTTPEHLAAALEGGDVGTFFPAHHGRRRSQLVWLRFATRGAGTLRLDEGAAEAVRSRRRSLLAVGVTEVSGTFPAGVPVDVAAPDGAVIARGIASFSSDELRAMAGRGTEEARDTLGERFRRPAIHRDQLVML
;
A
#
# COMPACT_ATOMS: atom_id res chain seq x y z
N ALA A 1 -17.62 11.53 -0.47
CA ALA A 1 -17.92 12.98 -0.55
C ALA A 1 -18.64 13.31 -1.86
N ALA A 2 -18.02 13.08 -3.03
CA ALA A 2 -18.60 13.41 -4.34
C ALA A 2 -20.01 12.85 -4.59
N ALA A 3 -20.33 11.67 -4.05
CA ALA A 3 -21.64 11.03 -4.24
C ALA A 3 -22.72 11.44 -3.23
N LEU A 4 -22.38 12.10 -2.12
CA LEU A 4 -23.33 12.36 -1.02
C LEU A 4 -24.46 13.29 -1.47
N GLY A 5 -24.13 14.43 -2.07
CA GLY A 5 -25.11 15.36 -2.63
C GLY A 5 -26.00 14.71 -3.72
N PRO A 6 -25.40 14.13 -4.77
CA PRO A 6 -26.15 13.47 -5.85
C PRO A 6 -27.07 12.32 -5.40
N LEU A 7 -26.69 11.60 -4.33
CA LEU A 7 -27.51 10.52 -3.76
C LEU A 7 -28.47 10.99 -2.66
N GLY A 8 -28.51 12.28 -2.34
CA GLY A 8 -29.34 12.82 -1.26
C GLY A 8 -28.96 12.31 0.13
N LEU A 9 -27.71 11.86 0.32
CA LEU A 9 -27.22 11.35 1.59
C LEU A 9 -26.67 12.51 2.44
N ALA A 10 -27.17 12.64 3.67
CA ALA A 10 -26.72 13.68 4.60
C ALA A 10 -25.31 13.40 5.15
N GLU A 11 -24.95 12.13 5.30
CA GLU A 11 -23.67 11.70 5.87
C GLU A 11 -23.15 10.43 5.19
N ARG A 12 -21.90 10.06 5.51
CA ARG A 12 -21.29 8.83 4.98
C ARG A 12 -22.08 7.62 5.50
N PRO A 13 -22.63 6.77 4.60
CA PRO A 13 -23.40 5.61 5.02
C PRO A 13 -22.53 4.62 5.80
N SER A 14 -23.12 3.92 6.76
CA SER A 14 -22.45 2.94 7.62
C SER A 14 -22.40 1.54 7.01
N SER A 15 -23.39 1.16 6.19
CA SER A 15 -23.42 -0.16 5.56
C SER A 15 -22.45 -0.24 4.38
N VAL A 16 -21.84 -1.41 4.21
CA VAL A 16 -20.81 -1.66 3.19
C VAL A 16 -21.39 -1.49 1.79
N GLU A 17 -22.59 -2.01 1.58
CA GLU A 17 -23.29 -2.02 0.30
C GLU A 17 -23.62 -0.59 -0.14
N LEU A 18 -24.06 0.26 0.80
CA LEU A 18 -24.34 1.67 0.52
C LEU A 18 -23.05 2.47 0.32
N GLN A 19 -21.97 2.13 1.03
CA GLN A 19 -20.65 2.74 0.77
C GLN A 19 -20.15 2.39 -0.63
N GLN A 20 -20.29 1.15 -1.07
CA GLN A 20 -19.90 0.71 -2.41
C GLN A 20 -20.76 1.36 -3.50
N ALA A 21 -22.08 1.45 -3.29
CA ALA A 21 -22.97 2.16 -4.21
C ALA A 21 -22.61 3.65 -4.32
N ALA A 22 -22.36 4.30 -3.18
CA ALA A 22 -21.90 5.69 -3.14
C ALA A 22 -20.53 5.86 -3.81
N ALA A 23 -19.60 4.93 -3.61
CA ALA A 23 -18.30 4.96 -4.28
C ALA A 23 -18.44 4.84 -5.79
N SER A 24 -19.30 3.95 -6.29
CA SER A 24 -19.58 3.80 -7.73
C SER A 24 -20.07 5.10 -8.38
N VAL A 25 -21.07 5.76 -7.77
CA VAL A 25 -21.58 7.05 -8.25
C VAL A 25 -20.52 8.14 -8.16
N GLY A 26 -19.80 8.18 -7.03
CA GLY A 26 -18.71 9.14 -6.81
C GLY A 26 -17.60 8.99 -7.83
N GLN A 27 -17.27 7.76 -8.23
CA GLN A 27 -16.23 7.46 -9.19
C GLN A 27 -16.57 7.98 -10.58
N ALA A 28 -17.82 7.80 -11.03
CA ALA A 28 -18.27 8.33 -12.32
C ALA A 28 -18.19 9.86 -12.36
N LEU A 29 -18.60 10.53 -11.28
CA LEU A 29 -18.52 11.98 -11.15
C LEU A 29 -17.07 12.49 -11.12
N LEU A 30 -16.20 11.80 -10.38
CA LEU A 30 -14.78 12.11 -10.30
C LEU A 30 -14.11 11.95 -11.67
N ALA A 31 -14.46 10.89 -12.42
CA ALA A 31 -13.97 10.67 -13.78
C ALA A 31 -14.35 11.83 -14.70
N GLY A 32 -15.62 12.25 -14.66
CA GLY A 32 -16.12 13.37 -15.44
C GLY A 32 -15.43 14.70 -15.10
N ALA A 33 -15.20 14.96 -13.80
CA ALA A 33 -14.50 16.16 -13.36
C ALA A 33 -13.05 16.20 -13.87
N TRP A 34 -12.30 15.11 -13.77
CA TRP A 34 -10.94 15.01 -14.32
C TRP A 34 -10.91 15.12 -15.85
N SER A 35 -11.83 14.45 -16.54
CA SER A 35 -11.94 14.54 -17.99
C SER A 35 -12.23 15.97 -18.46
N SER A 36 -13.07 16.70 -17.74
CA SER A 36 -13.39 18.10 -18.06
C SER A 36 -12.18 19.01 -17.81
N ALA A 37 -11.55 18.89 -16.63
CA ALA A 37 -10.41 19.72 -16.25
C ALA A 37 -9.20 19.52 -17.17
N LEU A 38 -8.85 18.27 -17.48
CA LEU A 38 -7.73 17.96 -18.38
C LEU A 38 -8.10 18.20 -19.85
N GLY A 39 -9.36 17.98 -20.24
CA GLY A 39 -9.86 18.29 -21.57
C GLY A 39 -9.78 19.77 -21.92
N ALA A 40 -9.89 20.68 -20.93
CA ALA A 40 -9.66 22.12 -21.13
C ALA A 40 -8.21 22.46 -21.51
N HIS A 41 -7.29 21.50 -21.39
CA HIS A 41 -5.88 21.59 -21.79
C HIS A 41 -5.54 20.63 -22.94
N ASP A 42 -6.54 20.18 -23.71
CA ASP A 42 -6.41 19.23 -24.82
C ASP A 42 -5.81 17.86 -24.42
N LEU A 43 -5.94 17.48 -23.14
CA LEU A 43 -5.48 16.21 -22.61
C LEU A 43 -6.63 15.21 -22.49
N ILE A 44 -6.42 14.00 -23.00
CA ILE A 44 -7.36 12.88 -22.86
C ILE A 44 -7.05 12.12 -21.58
N THR A 45 -8.08 11.75 -20.82
CA THR A 45 -7.93 10.95 -19.60
C THR A 45 -8.22 9.48 -19.86
N GLY A 46 -7.50 8.59 -19.17
CA GLY A 46 -7.79 7.16 -19.12
C GLY A 46 -8.08 6.74 -17.68
N GLN A 47 -9.31 6.35 -17.37
CA GLN A 47 -9.66 5.90 -16.02
C GLN A 47 -9.14 4.48 -15.77
N VAL A 48 -8.47 4.29 -14.65
CA VAL A 48 -7.97 3.00 -14.19
C VAL A 48 -8.38 2.78 -12.74
N LEU A 49 -9.08 1.68 -12.48
CA LEU A 49 -9.50 1.29 -11.12
C LEU A 49 -8.71 0.05 -10.71
N LEU A 50 -8.04 0.12 -9.57
CA LEU A 50 -7.17 -0.95 -9.09
C LEU A 50 -7.57 -1.38 -7.68
N THR A 51 -7.47 -2.67 -7.40
CA THR A 51 -7.45 -3.21 -6.04
C THR A 51 -6.00 -3.46 -5.60
N GLU A 52 -5.78 -3.68 -4.31
CA GLU A 52 -4.45 -4.04 -3.79
C GLU A 52 -3.92 -5.29 -4.49
N SER A 53 -4.79 -6.27 -4.72
CA SER A 53 -4.41 -7.52 -5.38
C SER A 53 -3.88 -7.33 -6.80
N ASP A 54 -4.35 -6.32 -7.53
CA ASP A 54 -3.99 -6.09 -8.94
C ASP A 54 -2.53 -5.66 -9.08
N VAL A 55 -2.02 -4.89 -8.12
CA VAL A 55 -0.64 -4.36 -8.09
C VAL A 55 0.31 -5.25 -7.30
N ILE A 56 -0.17 -6.34 -6.71
CA ILE A 56 0.63 -7.28 -5.93
C ILE A 56 0.90 -8.58 -6.69
N ARG A 57 -0.11 -9.12 -7.39
CA ARG A 57 0.01 -10.43 -8.01
C ARG A 57 0.82 -10.32 -9.31
N PRO A 58 1.84 -11.16 -9.56
CA PRO A 58 2.72 -11.02 -10.73
C PRO A 58 2.02 -11.04 -12.10
N GLU A 59 0.88 -11.72 -12.20
CA GLU A 59 0.08 -11.82 -13.42
C GLU A 59 -0.67 -10.52 -13.71
N THR A 60 -1.44 -10.02 -12.74
CA THR A 60 -2.20 -8.76 -12.87
C THR A 60 -1.27 -7.55 -12.91
N TYR A 61 -0.16 -7.58 -12.16
CA TYR A 61 0.86 -6.54 -12.14
C TYR A 61 1.36 -6.19 -13.55
N ARG A 62 1.68 -7.21 -14.37
CA ARG A 62 2.15 -7.00 -15.75
C ARG A 62 1.06 -6.41 -16.65
N ASN A 63 -0.19 -6.83 -16.46
CA ASN A 63 -1.31 -6.32 -17.22
C ASN A 63 -1.58 -4.84 -16.89
N VAL A 64 -1.61 -4.49 -15.60
CA VAL A 64 -1.77 -3.11 -15.14
C VAL A 64 -0.66 -2.23 -15.70
N ARG A 65 0.60 -2.68 -15.60
CA ARG A 65 1.73 -1.96 -16.17
C ARG A 65 1.58 -1.73 -17.67
N SER A 66 1.29 -2.78 -18.43
CA SER A 66 1.16 -2.68 -19.89
C SER A 66 0.02 -1.73 -20.29
N ALA A 67 -1.10 -1.75 -19.55
CA ALA A 67 -2.22 -0.85 -19.80
C ALA A 67 -1.87 0.61 -19.52
N LEU A 68 -1.21 0.90 -18.38
CA LEU A 68 -0.77 2.26 -18.05
C LEU A 68 0.30 2.78 -19.02
N GLU A 69 1.28 1.95 -19.39
CA GLU A 69 2.30 2.30 -20.40
C GLU A 69 1.65 2.57 -21.77
N ALA A 70 0.63 1.79 -22.17
CA ALA A 70 -0.09 2.01 -23.42
C ALA A 70 -0.89 3.33 -23.39
N LEU A 71 -1.56 3.66 -22.28
CA LEU A 71 -2.26 4.94 -22.12
C LEU A 71 -1.30 6.11 -22.26
N LEU A 72 -0.16 6.07 -21.55
CA LEU A 72 0.88 7.08 -21.64
C LEU A 72 1.46 7.18 -23.06
N GLY A 73 1.70 6.04 -23.72
CA GLY A 73 2.19 5.98 -25.10
C GLY A 73 1.23 6.57 -26.14
N MET A 74 -0.08 6.59 -25.85
CA MET A 74 -1.08 7.28 -26.66
C MET A 74 -1.21 8.78 -26.34
N GLY A 75 -0.44 9.30 -25.38
CA GLY A 75 -0.54 10.67 -24.91
C GLY A 75 -1.72 10.93 -23.97
N ALA A 76 -2.39 9.89 -23.48
CA ALA A 76 -3.45 10.02 -22.48
C ALA A 76 -2.85 10.11 -21.06
N VAL A 77 -3.55 10.82 -20.18
CA VAL A 77 -3.21 10.93 -18.75
C VAL A 77 -4.00 9.87 -17.96
N PRO A 78 -3.35 8.85 -17.39
CA PRO A 78 -4.04 7.87 -16.55
C PRO A 78 -4.52 8.52 -15.25
N VAL A 79 -5.81 8.37 -14.95
CA VAL A 79 -6.42 8.76 -13.67
C VAL A 79 -6.71 7.49 -12.89
N VAL A 80 -5.84 7.19 -11.94
CA VAL A 80 -5.87 5.95 -11.16
C VAL A 80 -6.60 6.18 -9.84
N ASN A 81 -7.50 5.27 -9.45
CA ASN A 81 -8.10 5.25 -8.12
C ASN A 81 -8.30 3.81 -7.62
N GLU A 82 -8.54 3.67 -6.32
CA GLU A 82 -8.94 2.39 -5.72
C GLU A 82 -10.32 1.94 -6.26
N ASN A 83 -10.47 0.64 -6.52
CA ASN A 83 -11.74 0.04 -6.91
C ASN A 83 -12.58 -0.35 -5.68
N ASP A 84 -13.14 0.67 -5.02
CA ASP A 84 -13.94 0.52 -3.80
C ASP A 84 -15.18 -0.39 -3.97
N THR A 85 -15.70 -0.51 -5.19
CA THR A 85 -16.92 -1.31 -5.46
C THR A 85 -16.71 -2.81 -5.35
N THR A 86 -15.47 -3.27 -5.56
CA THR A 86 -15.11 -4.70 -5.56
C THR A 86 -14.14 -5.06 -4.42
N ALA A 87 -13.58 -4.06 -3.74
CA ALA A 87 -12.73 -4.26 -2.58
C ALA A 87 -13.56 -4.72 -1.36
N THR A 88 -13.30 -5.93 -0.86
CA THR A 88 -13.82 -6.39 0.44
C THR A 88 -13.07 -5.67 1.57
N HIS A 89 -13.65 -5.63 2.77
CA HIS A 89 -13.07 -4.90 3.91
C HIS A 89 -11.65 -5.37 4.28
N GLU A 90 -11.27 -6.61 3.95
CA GLU A 90 -9.93 -7.13 4.21
C GLU A 90 -8.89 -6.74 3.15
N ILE A 91 -9.30 -6.23 1.98
CA ILE A 91 -8.45 -5.99 0.79
C ILE A 91 -8.66 -4.56 0.27
N ARG A 92 -8.72 -3.58 1.19
CA ARG A 92 -8.65 -2.17 0.82
C ARG A 92 -7.22 -1.67 0.98
N PHE A 93 -6.72 -0.87 0.03
CA PHE A 93 -5.46 -0.15 0.22
C PHE A 93 -5.50 0.66 1.51
N GLY A 94 -6.69 1.17 1.85
CA GLY A 94 -6.94 1.96 3.05
C GLY A 94 -6.35 3.37 2.97
N ASP A 95 -5.53 3.65 1.96
CA ASP A 95 -4.99 4.95 1.62
C ASP A 95 -4.46 5.01 0.17
N ASN A 96 -4.91 6.01 -0.60
CA ASN A 96 -4.42 6.30 -1.94
C ASN A 96 -2.94 6.71 -1.98
N ASP A 97 -2.37 7.19 -0.87
CA ASP A 97 -0.94 7.48 -0.75
C ASP A 97 -0.11 6.21 -1.06
N ARG A 98 -0.56 5.06 -0.55
CA ARG A 98 0.09 3.77 -0.78
C ARG A 98 -0.11 3.26 -2.21
N LEU A 99 -1.32 3.39 -2.75
CA LEU A 99 -1.60 3.06 -4.15
C LEU A 99 -0.70 3.90 -5.09
N ALA A 100 -0.55 5.19 -4.82
CA ALA A 100 0.30 6.07 -5.62
C ALA A 100 1.77 5.63 -5.61
N ALA A 101 2.31 5.26 -4.44
CA ALA A 101 3.67 4.72 -4.34
C ALA A 101 3.86 3.39 -5.08
N LEU A 102 2.85 2.51 -5.07
CA LEU A 102 2.86 1.24 -5.80
C LEU A 102 2.80 1.46 -7.31
N VAL A 103 1.95 2.37 -7.78
CA VAL A 103 1.85 2.73 -9.20
C VAL A 103 3.14 3.36 -9.69
N ALA A 104 3.73 4.26 -8.89
CA ALA A 104 5.02 4.89 -9.19
C ALA A 104 6.13 3.83 -9.33
N GLN A 105 6.20 2.88 -8.40
CA GLN A 105 7.11 1.74 -8.49
C GLN A 105 6.84 0.89 -9.75
N LEU A 106 5.57 0.62 -10.04
CA LEU A 106 5.14 -0.25 -11.13
C LEU A 106 5.51 0.32 -12.50
N LEU A 107 5.37 1.62 -12.67
CA LEU A 107 5.80 2.34 -13.88
C LEU A 107 7.31 2.64 -13.89
N GLY A 108 8.00 2.51 -12.76
CA GLY A 108 9.39 2.93 -12.63
C GLY A 108 9.54 4.45 -12.74
N ALA A 109 8.60 5.19 -12.14
CA ALA A 109 8.60 6.65 -12.15
C ALA A 109 9.83 7.23 -11.45
N ASP A 110 10.34 8.34 -11.97
CA ASP A 110 11.48 9.05 -11.40
C ASP A 110 11.12 9.74 -10.09
N ALA A 111 9.89 10.28 -9.99
CA ALA A 111 9.41 11.02 -8.84
C ALA A 111 7.92 10.73 -8.53
N LEU A 112 7.58 10.80 -7.24
CA LEU A 112 6.23 10.76 -6.69
C LEU A 112 5.94 12.07 -5.95
N PHE A 113 4.89 12.78 -6.34
CA PHE A 113 4.43 13.99 -5.67
C PHE A 113 3.23 13.67 -4.77
N LEU A 114 3.40 13.86 -3.46
CA LEU A 114 2.36 13.68 -2.44
C LEU A 114 1.81 15.07 -2.07
N LEU A 115 0.69 15.45 -2.69
CA LEU A 115 0.04 16.72 -2.44
C LEU A 115 -0.80 16.66 -1.15
N THR A 116 -0.64 17.64 -0.28
CA THR A 116 -1.21 17.66 1.08
C THR A 116 -1.59 19.08 1.52
N ASP A 117 -2.41 19.18 2.56
CA ASP A 117 -2.86 20.46 3.16
C ASP A 117 -1.76 21.17 3.98
N VAL A 118 -0.66 20.46 4.28
CA VAL A 118 0.50 21.00 4.99
C VAL A 118 1.67 21.07 4.03
N ASP A 119 2.29 22.24 3.90
CA ASP A 119 3.30 22.51 2.89
C ASP A 119 4.58 21.67 3.02
N ALA A 120 4.94 21.21 4.22
CA ALA A 120 6.13 20.39 4.48
C ALA A 120 6.06 19.63 5.82
N LEU A 121 7.07 18.80 6.10
CA LEU A 121 7.36 18.34 7.46
C LEU A 121 8.06 19.44 8.26
N TYR A 122 7.80 19.47 9.57
CA TYR A 122 8.39 20.43 10.50
C TYR A 122 8.91 19.77 11.76
N THR A 123 10.01 20.29 12.32
CA THR A 123 10.59 19.81 13.59
C THR A 123 9.64 19.90 14.77
N ALA A 124 8.70 20.84 14.74
CA ALA A 124 7.61 21.04 15.70
C ALA A 124 6.36 21.54 14.95
N PRO A 125 5.16 21.58 15.57
CA PRO A 125 3.97 22.08 14.88
C PRO A 125 4.25 23.47 14.27
N PRO A 126 3.86 23.77 13.02
CA PRO A 126 4.30 24.99 12.32
C PRO A 126 3.94 26.31 13.04
N LYS A 127 2.96 26.25 13.95
CA LYS A 127 2.50 27.40 14.77
C LYS A 127 3.34 27.61 16.03
N GLU A 128 4.21 26.68 16.38
CA GLU A 128 5.06 26.78 17.58
C GLU A 128 6.34 27.59 17.30
N PRO A 129 6.79 28.43 18.25
CA PRO A 129 8.04 29.15 18.13
C PRO A 129 9.23 28.18 17.94
N GLY A 130 10.03 28.40 16.90
CA GLY A 130 11.19 27.58 16.59
C GLY A 130 10.90 26.35 15.73
N ALA A 131 9.67 26.14 15.27
CA ALA A 131 9.38 25.14 14.23
C ALA A 131 10.15 25.46 12.95
N GLN A 132 10.91 24.49 12.46
CA GLN A 132 11.71 24.61 11.24
C GLN A 132 11.22 23.62 10.20
N ARG A 133 11.08 24.08 8.96
CA ARG A 133 10.78 23.21 7.81
C ARG A 133 11.92 22.23 7.62
N ILE A 134 11.55 20.96 7.45
CA ILE A 134 12.48 19.91 7.03
C ILE A 134 12.44 19.87 5.50
N SER A 135 13.42 20.48 4.84
CA SER A 135 13.47 20.56 3.38
C SER A 135 13.84 19.21 2.73
N ARG A 136 14.59 18.37 3.43
CA ARG A 136 15.07 17.09 2.91
C ARG A 136 15.17 16.03 4.01
N VAL A 137 14.82 14.79 3.67
CA VAL A 137 14.92 13.62 4.54
C VAL A 137 15.65 12.51 3.79
N ASP A 138 16.93 12.29 4.10
CA ASP A 138 17.72 11.25 3.43
C ASP A 138 17.34 9.82 3.85
N ASP A 139 16.81 9.63 5.05
CA ASP A 139 16.41 8.31 5.55
C ASP A 139 15.10 8.42 6.32
N VAL A 140 14.01 8.05 5.66
CA VAL A 140 12.65 8.10 6.24
C VAL A 140 12.54 7.16 7.45
N ALA A 141 13.33 6.08 7.51
CA ALA A 141 13.30 5.18 8.67
C ALA A 141 13.72 5.86 9.97
N ARG A 142 14.55 6.92 9.88
CA ARG A 142 14.96 7.71 11.05
C ARG A 142 13.87 8.65 11.57
N LEU A 143 12.80 8.83 10.81
CA LEU A 143 11.62 9.57 11.24
C LEU A 143 10.65 8.71 12.07
N ALA A 144 10.82 7.38 12.07
CA ALA A 144 10.01 6.48 12.87
C ALA A 144 10.25 6.72 14.37
N GLY A 145 9.21 7.10 15.11
CA GLY A 145 9.27 7.37 16.55
C GLY A 145 9.74 8.79 16.92
N VAL A 146 10.08 9.62 15.94
CA VAL A 146 10.33 11.06 16.18
C VAL A 146 8.98 11.78 16.16
N SER A 147 8.69 12.54 17.23
CA SER A 147 7.53 13.43 17.27
C SER A 147 7.78 14.65 16.37
N ILE A 148 7.71 14.45 15.06
CA ILE A 148 7.62 15.53 14.08
C ILE A 148 6.29 16.22 14.34
N GLY A 149 6.25 17.55 14.43
CA GLY A 149 5.09 18.29 14.93
C GLY A 149 3.75 18.05 14.23
N SER A 150 3.75 17.47 13.03
CA SER A 150 2.55 17.04 12.31
C SER A 150 2.05 15.63 12.71
N VAL A 151 2.88 14.82 13.37
CA VAL A 151 2.63 13.41 13.74
C VAL A 151 1.90 13.27 15.10
N GLY A 152 1.58 14.37 15.78
CA GLY A 152 1.05 14.35 17.15
C GLY A 152 -0.34 14.96 17.41
N SER A 153 -1.01 15.56 16.43
CA SER A 153 -2.31 16.21 16.70
C SER A 153 -3.47 15.20 16.67
N LYS A 154 -4.32 15.21 17.71
CA LYS A 154 -5.43 14.28 18.00
C LYS A 154 -6.48 14.08 16.88
N VAL A 155 -6.35 14.74 15.73
CA VAL A 155 -7.31 14.70 14.61
C VAL A 155 -6.63 14.40 13.25
N GLY A 156 -5.29 14.40 13.16
CA GLY A 156 -4.55 14.33 11.88
C GLY A 156 -3.47 13.23 11.78
N THR A 157 -3.37 12.35 12.78
CA THR A 157 -2.31 11.32 12.89
C THR A 157 -2.30 10.30 11.76
N GLY A 158 -3.45 10.01 11.13
CA GLY A 158 -3.52 9.03 10.04
C GLY A 158 -2.85 9.49 8.75
N GLY A 159 -3.20 10.68 8.26
CA GLY A 159 -2.82 11.13 6.92
C GLY A 159 -1.35 11.49 6.73
N MET A 160 -0.63 11.86 7.80
CA MET A 160 0.81 12.11 7.72
C MET A 160 1.63 10.81 7.80
N VAL A 161 1.18 9.87 8.64
CA VAL A 161 1.84 8.55 8.79
C VAL A 161 1.79 7.78 7.47
N THR A 162 0.67 7.84 6.76
CA THR A 162 0.51 7.16 5.49
C THR A 162 1.33 7.81 4.37
N LYS A 163 1.43 9.15 4.32
CA LYS A 163 2.33 9.87 3.39
C LYS A 163 3.79 9.53 3.62
N LEU A 164 4.23 9.53 4.88
CA LEU A 164 5.59 9.12 5.23
C LEU A 164 5.85 7.66 4.82
N SER A 165 4.88 6.78 5.03
CA SER A 165 4.98 5.37 4.62
C SER A 165 5.05 5.22 3.09
N ALA A 166 4.25 6.00 2.35
CA ALA A 166 4.26 6.03 0.89
C ALA A 166 5.57 6.61 0.33
N ALA A 167 6.07 7.70 0.91
CA ALA A 167 7.37 8.28 0.57
C ALA A 167 8.49 7.26 0.82
N GLN A 168 8.46 6.57 1.96
CA GLN A 168 9.44 5.52 2.29
C GLN A 168 9.41 4.37 1.28
N LEU A 169 8.22 3.92 0.88
CA LEU A 169 8.06 2.90 -0.15
C LEU A 169 8.64 3.37 -1.49
N ALA A 170 8.29 4.58 -1.94
CA ALA A 170 8.81 5.15 -3.18
C ALA A 170 10.36 5.21 -3.17
N VAL A 171 10.96 5.82 -2.15
CA VAL A 171 12.43 5.98 -2.11
C VAL A 171 13.17 4.66 -2.00
N THR A 172 12.63 3.69 -1.26
CA THR A 172 13.23 2.35 -1.13
C THR A 172 13.20 1.58 -2.46
N THR A 173 12.25 1.90 -3.34
CA THR A 173 12.08 1.25 -4.63
C THR A 173 12.73 2.01 -5.79
N GLY A 174 13.38 3.14 -5.49
CA GLY A 174 14.18 3.91 -6.43
C GLY A 174 13.45 5.11 -7.04
N THR A 175 12.27 5.46 -6.54
CA THR A 175 11.51 6.65 -6.94
C THR A 175 11.70 7.75 -5.91
N ALA A 176 12.12 8.94 -6.33
CA ALA A 176 12.20 10.08 -5.41
C ALA A 176 10.78 10.47 -4.96
N ALA A 177 10.61 11.04 -3.78
CA ALA A 177 9.31 11.57 -3.36
C ALA A 177 9.42 13.04 -2.94
N LEU A 178 8.35 13.79 -3.17
CA LEU A 178 8.20 15.16 -2.68
C LEU A 178 6.84 15.29 -2.02
N MET A 179 6.83 15.75 -0.77
CA MET A 179 5.60 16.12 -0.09
C MET A 179 5.47 17.64 -0.08
N THR A 180 4.37 18.17 -0.61
CA THR A 180 4.14 19.61 -0.74
C THR A 180 2.65 19.93 -0.92
N THR A 181 2.30 21.20 -1.09
CA THR A 181 0.92 21.61 -1.44
C THR A 181 0.77 21.82 -2.95
N PRO A 182 -0.46 21.78 -3.50
CA PRO A 182 -0.70 22.02 -4.92
C PRO A 182 -0.13 23.36 -5.44
N GLU A 183 -0.16 24.40 -4.62
CA GLU A 183 0.31 25.75 -4.99
C GLU A 183 1.82 25.78 -5.25
N HIS A 184 2.58 24.88 -4.62
CA HIS A 184 4.03 24.79 -4.79
C HIS A 184 4.46 23.84 -5.91
N LEU A 185 3.54 23.13 -6.57
CA LEU A 185 3.87 22.12 -7.56
C LEU A 185 4.67 22.67 -8.75
N ALA A 186 4.31 23.85 -9.26
CA ALA A 186 5.03 24.47 -10.37
C ALA A 186 6.48 24.79 -9.98
N ALA A 187 6.69 25.45 -8.83
CA ALA A 187 8.02 25.75 -8.32
C ALA A 187 8.84 24.49 -8.05
N ALA A 188 8.20 23.42 -7.56
CA ALA A 188 8.85 22.14 -7.34
C ALA A 188 9.37 21.50 -8.65
N LEU A 189 8.57 21.55 -9.72
CA LEU A 189 8.94 21.02 -11.04
C LEU A 189 10.12 21.78 -11.66
N GLU A 190 10.28 23.06 -11.31
CA GLU A 190 11.42 23.90 -11.70
C GLU A 190 12.67 23.70 -10.81
N GLY A 191 12.58 22.85 -9.78
CA GLY A 191 13.68 22.57 -8.85
C GLY A 191 13.78 23.55 -7.67
N GLY A 192 12.73 24.31 -7.39
CA GLY A 192 12.64 25.18 -6.22
C GLY A 192 12.70 24.41 -4.90
N ASP A 193 13.25 25.04 -3.87
CA ASP A 193 13.30 24.47 -2.52
C ASP A 193 11.97 24.66 -1.78
N VAL A 194 10.99 23.82 -2.14
CA VAL A 194 9.65 23.79 -1.55
C VAL A 194 9.35 22.41 -0.95
N GLY A 195 8.52 22.38 0.08
CA GLY A 195 8.08 21.13 0.71
C GLY A 195 9.17 20.33 1.41
N THR A 196 9.03 19.00 1.39
CA THR A 196 10.00 18.06 1.93
C THR A 196 10.38 17.03 0.89
N PHE A 197 11.64 17.04 0.47
CA PHE A 197 12.20 16.14 -0.52
C PHE A 197 12.77 14.86 0.10
N PHE A 198 12.45 13.73 -0.52
CA PHE A 198 12.92 12.40 -0.14
C PHE A 198 13.70 11.82 -1.34
N PRO A 199 15.04 11.76 -1.27
CA PRO A 199 15.87 11.28 -2.37
C PRO A 199 15.67 9.78 -2.60
N ALA A 200 15.66 9.35 -3.87
CA ALA A 200 15.65 7.93 -4.22
C ALA A 200 16.90 7.21 -3.70
N HIS A 201 16.73 6.02 -3.15
CA HIS A 201 17.86 5.15 -2.79
C HIS A 201 18.25 4.27 -3.98
N HIS A 202 19.34 4.62 -4.65
CA HIS A 202 19.92 3.78 -5.70
C HIS A 202 20.81 2.68 -5.07
N GLY A 203 20.47 1.40 -5.28
CA GLY A 203 21.32 0.26 -4.90
C GLY A 203 20.62 -0.89 -4.17
N ARG A 204 19.40 -0.73 -3.67
CA ARG A 204 18.59 -1.85 -3.15
C ARG A 204 17.76 -2.46 -4.27
N ARG A 205 17.78 -3.80 -4.38
CA ARG A 205 17.06 -4.55 -5.44
C ARG A 205 15.59 -4.11 -5.50
N ARG A 206 15.10 -3.85 -6.72
CA ARG A 206 13.68 -3.73 -7.08
C ARG A 206 12.94 -5.05 -6.79
N SER A 207 12.74 -5.38 -5.52
CA SER A 207 11.87 -6.49 -5.16
C SER A 207 10.44 -5.97 -5.23
N GLN A 208 9.60 -6.62 -6.03
CA GLN A 208 8.16 -6.37 -6.15
C GLN A 208 7.42 -6.57 -4.80
N LEU A 209 8.12 -7.01 -3.76
CA LEU A 209 7.56 -7.25 -2.43
C LEU A 209 8.01 -6.24 -1.39
N VAL A 210 8.85 -5.26 -1.75
CA VAL A 210 9.29 -4.21 -0.81
C VAL A 210 8.10 -3.54 -0.12
N TRP A 211 6.99 -3.39 -0.83
CA TRP A 211 5.76 -2.83 -0.30
C TRP A 211 5.16 -3.63 0.86
N LEU A 212 5.39 -4.95 0.98
CA LEU A 212 4.91 -5.75 2.10
C LEU A 212 5.44 -5.22 3.44
N ARG A 213 6.63 -4.60 3.44
CA ARG A 213 7.21 -3.99 4.65
C ARG A 213 6.43 -2.76 5.12
N PHE A 214 5.83 -2.05 4.17
CA PHE A 214 5.14 -0.78 4.38
C PHE A 214 3.62 -0.94 4.43
N ALA A 215 3.09 -2.15 4.22
CA ALA A 215 1.69 -2.42 4.48
C ALA A 215 1.39 -2.16 5.96
N THR A 216 0.26 -1.54 6.27
CA THR A 216 -0.05 -1.17 7.65
C THR A 216 -0.36 -2.41 8.50
N ARG A 217 -1.10 -3.38 7.93
CA ARG A 217 -1.44 -4.68 8.51
C ARG A 217 -1.69 -5.71 7.41
N GLY A 218 -1.52 -6.99 7.73
CA GLY A 218 -2.06 -8.08 6.90
C GLY A 218 -3.57 -8.24 7.10
N ALA A 219 -4.23 -8.92 6.16
CA ALA A 219 -5.64 -9.32 6.25
C ALA A 219 -5.91 -10.32 7.40
N GLY A 220 -4.86 -10.95 7.93
CA GLY A 220 -4.88 -11.81 9.10
C GLY A 220 -3.46 -12.09 9.59
N THR A 221 -3.35 -12.92 10.63
CA THR A 221 -2.07 -13.24 11.28
C THR A 221 -1.86 -14.74 11.38
N LEU A 222 -0.67 -15.20 10.99
CA LEU A 222 -0.17 -16.55 11.23
C LEU A 222 0.80 -16.53 12.40
N ARG A 223 0.43 -17.14 13.53
CA ARG A 223 1.35 -17.34 14.66
C ARG A 223 2.19 -18.58 14.38
N LEU A 224 3.49 -18.47 14.58
CA LEU A 224 4.44 -19.54 14.36
C LEU A 224 4.83 -20.24 15.66
N ASP A 225 5.39 -21.44 15.55
CA ASP A 225 6.22 -22.02 16.61
C ASP A 225 7.64 -21.41 16.61
N GLU A 226 8.43 -21.75 17.63
CA GLU A 226 9.79 -21.20 17.80
C GLU A 226 10.73 -21.60 16.65
N GLY A 227 10.62 -22.83 16.15
CA GLY A 227 11.48 -23.35 15.08
C GLY A 227 11.18 -22.70 13.73
N ALA A 228 9.90 -22.48 13.43
CA ALA A 228 9.44 -21.80 12.24
C ALA A 228 9.72 -20.29 12.29
N ALA A 229 9.54 -19.65 13.45
CA ALA A 229 9.91 -18.25 13.66
C ALA A 229 11.42 -18.04 13.46
N GLU A 230 12.26 -18.91 14.02
CA GLU A 230 13.70 -18.86 13.82
C GLU A 230 14.08 -19.14 12.36
N ALA A 231 13.45 -20.14 11.72
CA ALA A 231 13.66 -20.42 10.31
C ALA A 231 13.34 -19.19 9.45
N VAL A 232 12.22 -18.50 9.69
CA VAL A 232 11.85 -17.27 8.96
C VAL A 232 12.89 -16.16 9.17
N ARG A 233 13.38 -15.96 10.41
CA ARG A 233 14.36 -14.91 10.75
C ARG A 233 15.73 -15.16 10.11
N SER A 234 16.26 -16.37 10.22
CA SER A 234 17.68 -16.65 9.90
C SER A 234 17.89 -17.35 8.56
N ARG A 235 16.87 -18.00 8.00
CA ARG A 235 17.00 -18.83 6.79
C ARG A 235 15.92 -18.41 5.81
N ARG A 236 16.28 -17.73 4.73
CA ARG A 236 15.37 -17.29 3.64
C ARG A 236 14.59 -18.45 2.98
N ARG A 237 13.65 -19.05 3.72
CA ARG A 237 12.93 -20.30 3.47
C ARG A 237 11.42 -20.02 3.49
N SER A 238 10.70 -20.90 2.81
CA SER A 238 9.25 -20.82 2.75
C SER A 238 8.66 -21.24 4.09
N LEU A 239 7.57 -20.60 4.50
CA LEU A 239 6.81 -21.01 5.67
C LEU A 239 5.95 -22.22 5.31
N LEU A 240 6.17 -23.34 6.00
CA LEU A 240 5.35 -24.54 5.89
C LEU A 240 4.25 -24.52 6.94
N ALA A 241 3.12 -25.18 6.65
CA ALA A 241 1.97 -25.21 7.54
C ALA A 241 2.25 -25.90 8.89
N VAL A 242 3.20 -26.85 8.92
CA VAL A 242 3.64 -27.51 10.16
C VAL A 242 4.11 -26.52 11.24
N GLY A 243 4.70 -25.40 10.80
CA GLY A 243 5.22 -24.37 11.69
C GLY A 243 4.19 -23.34 12.14
N VAL A 244 2.93 -23.45 11.66
CA VAL A 244 1.84 -22.53 11.99
C VAL A 244 1.05 -23.09 13.16
N THR A 245 1.00 -22.34 14.26
CA THR A 245 0.31 -22.72 15.50
C THR A 245 -1.08 -22.11 15.60
N GLU A 246 -1.30 -20.94 14.98
CA GLU A 246 -2.58 -20.24 15.02
C GLU A 246 -2.81 -19.45 13.72
N VAL A 247 -4.07 -19.38 13.29
CA VAL A 247 -4.52 -18.57 12.13
C VAL A 247 -5.65 -17.65 12.56
N SER A 248 -5.36 -16.37 12.72
CA SER A 248 -6.30 -15.33 13.14
C SER A 248 -6.79 -14.51 11.94
N GLY A 249 -8.08 -14.14 11.93
CA GLY A 249 -8.73 -13.40 10.84
C GLY A 249 -9.38 -14.29 9.78
N THR A 250 -10.13 -13.71 8.85
CA THR A 250 -10.77 -14.42 7.73
C THR A 250 -10.30 -13.80 6.44
N PHE A 251 -9.71 -14.61 5.56
CA PHE A 251 -9.09 -14.08 4.34
C PHE A 251 -8.98 -15.13 3.23
N PRO A 252 -9.05 -14.73 1.95
CA PRO A 252 -8.84 -15.62 0.83
C PRO A 252 -7.34 -15.87 0.55
N ALA A 253 -7.03 -16.83 -0.31
CA ALA A 253 -5.67 -17.03 -0.79
C ALA A 253 -5.19 -15.83 -1.64
N GLY A 254 -3.88 -15.59 -1.64
CA GLY A 254 -3.25 -14.55 -2.46
C GLY A 254 -3.22 -13.16 -1.82
N VAL A 255 -3.59 -13.04 -0.54
CA VAL A 255 -3.58 -11.76 0.19
C VAL A 255 -2.43 -11.68 1.19
N PRO A 256 -2.06 -10.46 1.62
CA PRO A 256 -0.99 -10.24 2.57
C PRO A 256 -1.43 -10.65 3.97
N VAL A 257 -0.58 -11.38 4.70
CA VAL A 257 -0.82 -11.79 6.10
C VAL A 257 0.41 -11.50 6.95
N ASP A 258 0.17 -11.08 8.19
CA ASP A 258 1.20 -10.89 9.19
C ASP A 258 1.71 -12.25 9.69
N VAL A 259 3.01 -12.35 9.93
CA VAL A 259 3.64 -13.54 10.48
C VAL A 259 4.20 -13.18 11.85
N ALA A 260 3.61 -13.76 12.89
CA ALA A 260 3.94 -13.48 14.28
C ALA A 260 4.79 -14.59 14.89
N ALA A 261 5.79 -14.18 15.68
CA ALA A 261 6.53 -15.09 16.56
C ALA A 261 5.63 -15.58 17.72
N PRO A 262 6.07 -16.62 18.48
CA PRO A 262 5.28 -17.16 19.59
C PRO A 262 4.89 -16.12 20.65
N ASP A 263 5.74 -15.13 20.88
CA ASP A 263 5.51 -13.98 21.76
C ASP A 263 4.44 -12.99 21.25
N GLY A 264 3.96 -13.17 20.02
CA GLY A 264 2.98 -12.31 19.36
C GLY A 264 3.59 -11.15 18.57
N ALA A 265 4.91 -10.97 18.56
CA ALA A 265 5.56 -9.93 17.78
C ALA A 265 5.49 -10.28 16.28
N VAL A 266 5.03 -9.33 15.44
CA VAL A 266 5.03 -9.51 13.98
C VAL A 266 6.47 -9.38 13.48
N ILE A 267 7.01 -10.46 12.93
CA ILE A 267 8.41 -10.56 12.47
C ILE A 267 8.55 -10.46 10.95
N ALA A 268 7.49 -10.79 10.21
CA ALA A 268 7.48 -10.78 8.77
C ALA A 268 6.06 -10.55 8.25
N ARG A 269 5.96 -10.22 6.96
CA ARG A 269 4.70 -10.23 6.21
C ARG A 269 4.89 -10.98 4.91
N GLY A 270 3.87 -11.71 4.48
CA GLY A 270 3.93 -12.45 3.23
C GLY A 270 2.57 -12.66 2.58
N ILE A 271 2.59 -13.19 1.36
CA ILE A 271 1.36 -13.53 0.62
C ILE A 271 0.96 -14.96 0.94
N ALA A 272 -0.24 -15.13 1.51
CA ALA A 272 -0.78 -16.45 1.82
C ALA A 272 -1.07 -17.24 0.53
N SER A 273 -0.64 -18.49 0.46
CA SER A 273 -0.92 -19.39 -0.68
C SER A 273 -2.30 -20.03 -0.62
N PHE A 274 -2.97 -19.92 0.53
CA PHE A 274 -4.22 -20.59 0.88
C PHE A 274 -5.12 -19.64 1.67
N SER A 275 -6.43 -19.90 1.70
CA SER A 275 -7.37 -19.14 2.54
C SER A 275 -7.14 -19.42 4.03
N SER A 276 -7.70 -18.60 4.91
CA SER A 276 -7.64 -18.82 6.35
C SER A 276 -8.18 -20.18 6.76
N ASP A 277 -9.24 -20.67 6.10
CA ASP A 277 -9.86 -21.96 6.43
C ASP A 277 -9.01 -23.15 5.96
N GLU A 278 -8.43 -23.03 4.78
CA GLU A 278 -7.44 -24.00 4.28
C GLU A 278 -6.22 -24.04 5.21
N LEU A 279 -5.68 -22.88 5.62
CA LEU A 279 -4.53 -22.80 6.52
C LEU A 279 -4.82 -23.38 7.91
N ARG A 280 -6.03 -23.18 8.45
CA ARG A 280 -6.46 -23.83 9.71
C ARG A 280 -6.48 -25.34 9.58
N ALA A 281 -6.95 -25.87 8.46
CA ALA A 281 -6.98 -27.32 8.22
C ALA A 281 -5.57 -27.92 8.10
N MET A 282 -4.62 -27.15 7.56
CA MET A 282 -3.22 -27.54 7.38
C MET A 282 -2.33 -27.31 8.61
N ALA A 283 -2.71 -26.41 9.51
CA ALA A 283 -1.88 -25.97 10.63
C ALA A 283 -1.39 -27.17 11.47
N GLY A 284 -0.09 -27.19 11.79
CA GLY A 284 0.55 -28.26 12.53
C GLY A 284 0.78 -29.57 11.74
N ARG A 285 0.30 -29.69 10.50
CA ARG A 285 0.50 -30.89 9.67
C ARG A 285 1.77 -30.81 8.83
N GLY A 286 2.41 -31.98 8.66
CA GLY A 286 3.52 -32.12 7.71
C GLY A 286 3.05 -31.95 6.26
N THR A 287 3.95 -31.54 5.36
CA THR A 287 3.60 -31.32 3.93
C THR A 287 3.05 -32.57 3.24
N GLU A 288 3.62 -33.75 3.51
CA GLU A 288 3.14 -35.02 2.94
C GLU A 288 1.81 -35.44 3.58
N GLU A 289 1.64 -35.23 4.88
CA GLU A 289 0.38 -35.50 5.59
C GLU A 289 -0.77 -34.62 5.07
N ALA A 290 -0.52 -33.32 4.89
CA ALA A 290 -1.49 -32.39 4.34
C ALA A 290 -1.86 -32.76 2.90
N ARG A 291 -0.88 -33.20 2.08
CA ARG A 291 -1.13 -33.70 0.73
C ARG A 291 -2.04 -34.93 0.74
N ASP A 292 -1.74 -35.91 1.59
CA ASP A 292 -2.45 -37.19 1.59
C ASP A 292 -3.89 -37.04 2.14
N THR A 293 -4.11 -36.10 3.06
CA THR A 293 -5.42 -35.87 3.70
C THR A 293 -6.30 -34.85 2.97
N LEU A 294 -5.71 -33.81 2.40
CA LEU A 294 -6.46 -32.68 1.81
C LEU A 294 -6.29 -32.58 0.28
N GLY A 295 -5.29 -33.27 -0.31
CA GLY A 295 -5.06 -33.38 -1.75
C GLY A 295 -3.76 -32.73 -2.24
N GLU A 296 -3.43 -32.97 -3.52
CA GLU A 296 -2.11 -32.64 -4.11
C GLU A 296 -1.72 -31.15 -3.97
N ARG A 297 -2.69 -30.24 -4.01
CA ARG A 297 -2.47 -28.78 -3.89
C ARG A 297 -1.83 -28.40 -2.55
N PHE A 298 -2.10 -29.15 -1.49
CA PHE A 298 -1.65 -28.88 -0.11
C PHE A 298 -0.19 -29.21 0.14
N ARG A 299 0.53 -29.70 -0.89
CA ARG A 299 2.00 -29.82 -0.88
C ARG A 299 2.72 -28.46 -0.90
N ARG A 300 2.04 -27.40 -1.31
CA ARG A 300 2.63 -26.05 -1.41
C ARG A 300 2.87 -25.45 -0.01
N PRO A 301 3.89 -24.59 0.15
CA PRO A 301 4.10 -23.88 1.41
C PRO A 301 2.92 -22.95 1.73
N ALA A 302 2.71 -22.66 3.01
CA ALA A 302 1.73 -21.67 3.45
C ALA A 302 2.07 -20.27 2.91
N ILE A 303 3.36 -19.91 2.96
CA ILE A 303 3.91 -18.71 2.30
C ILE A 303 5.23 -19.08 1.62
N HIS A 304 5.38 -18.76 0.34
CA HIS A 304 6.64 -18.99 -0.37
C HIS A 304 7.73 -18.02 0.11
N ARG A 305 9.00 -18.45 0.16
CA ARG A 305 10.14 -17.58 0.59
C ARG A 305 10.27 -16.30 -0.23
N ASP A 306 9.96 -16.40 -1.52
CA ASP A 306 10.02 -15.29 -2.46
C ASP A 306 8.74 -14.47 -2.44
N GLN A 307 7.84 -14.71 -1.47
CA GLN A 307 6.61 -13.99 -1.16
C GLN A 307 6.56 -13.60 0.33
N LEU A 308 7.71 -13.60 1.00
CA LEU A 308 7.87 -13.27 2.41
C LEU A 308 8.90 -12.16 2.56
N VAL A 309 8.62 -11.18 3.42
CA VAL A 309 9.53 -10.07 3.71
C VAL A 309 9.60 -9.82 5.21
N MET A 310 10.82 -9.64 5.71
CA MET A 310 11.09 -9.31 7.11
C MET A 310 10.74 -7.85 7.39
N LEU A 311 10.17 -7.60 8.57
CA LEU A 311 9.87 -6.24 9.03
C LEU A 311 11.12 -5.63 9.68
#